data_AF-A0A8T4Q9L4-F1
#
_entry.id   AF-A0A8T4Q9L4-F1
#
_cell.length_a   1.000
_cell.length_b   1.000
_cell.length_c   1.000
_cell.angle_alpha   90.00
_cell.angle_beta   90.00
_cell.angle_gamma   90.00
#
_symmetry.space_group_name_H-M   'P 1'
#
loop_
_entity.id
_entity.type
_entity.pdbx_description
1 polymer ?
#
loop_
_entity_poly.entity_id
_entity_poly.type
_entity_poly.pdbx_seq_one_letter_code
_entity_poly.pdbx_strand_id
1 'polypeptide(L)'
;MVKEHKDLFHEHDDMEEGDFDPDVYSDEGLEELEESDEIDELEEGFMEGYSHGSELVNCSECGKTLIGDKFIEEEFDGKVFRFCGKLCAMRYEEKH
;
A
#
# COMPACT_ATOMS: atom_id res chain seq x y z
N MET A 1 -30.65 44.30 -14.33
CA MET A 1 -31.14 43.10 -13.64
C MET A 1 -30.98 41.96 -14.63
N VAL A 2 -29.85 41.26 -14.56
CA VAL A 2 -29.44 40.30 -15.57
C VAL A 2 -30.19 39.00 -15.31
N LYS A 3 -30.80 38.50 -16.38
CA LYS A 3 -31.72 37.36 -16.43
C LYS A 3 -31.05 36.09 -15.91
N GLU A 4 -31.86 35.30 -15.21
CA GLU A 4 -31.53 34.01 -14.62
C GLU A 4 -30.97 33.05 -15.66
N HIS A 5 -29.85 32.42 -15.29
CA HIS A 5 -29.10 31.49 -16.11
C HIS A 5 -29.85 30.15 -16.11
N LYS A 6 -30.62 29.94 -17.17
CA LYS A 6 -31.12 28.64 -17.57
C LYS A 6 -29.92 27.74 -17.93
N ASP A 7 -30.09 26.45 -17.65
CA ASP A 7 -29.37 25.32 -18.23
C ASP A 7 -28.02 24.95 -17.57
N LEU A 8 -28.09 24.03 -16.59
CA LEU A 8 -27.00 23.10 -16.28
C LEU A 8 -27.56 21.72 -15.85
N PHE A 9 -27.69 20.83 -16.84
CA PHE A 9 -27.48 19.35 -16.79
C PHE A 9 -28.40 18.51 -15.85
N HIS A 10 -28.79 17.25 -16.11
CA HIS A 10 -28.56 16.25 -17.16
C HIS A 10 -29.80 15.31 -17.07
N GLU A 11 -30.53 15.05 -18.15
CA GLU A 11 -31.56 14.01 -18.16
C GLU A 11 -30.87 12.65 -17.97
N HIS A 12 -31.07 12.01 -16.81
CA HIS A 12 -30.67 10.64 -16.57
C HIS A 12 -31.91 9.76 -16.76
N ASP A 13 -32.13 9.35 -18.02
CA ASP A 13 -33.08 8.30 -18.38
C ASP A 13 -32.70 7.00 -17.64
N ASP A 14 -33.70 6.40 -17.00
CA ASP A 14 -33.89 4.98 -16.71
C ASP A 14 -32.70 4.20 -16.09
N MET A 15 -32.63 4.19 -14.76
CA MET A 15 -32.23 2.98 -14.01
C MET A 15 -33.34 2.63 -13.01
N GLU A 16 -34.05 1.55 -13.30
CA GLU A 16 -34.87 0.83 -12.32
C GLU A 16 -33.93 -0.09 -11.52
N GLU A 17 -33.85 0.12 -10.20
CA GLU A 17 -33.63 -0.84 -9.10
C GLU A 17 -32.80 -0.22 -7.95
N GLY A 18 -33.44 0.01 -6.79
CA GLY A 18 -32.82 0.45 -5.53
C GLY A 18 -33.46 1.71 -4.96
N ASP A 19 -33.77 1.71 -3.66
CA ASP A 19 -34.38 2.85 -2.95
C ASP A 19 -33.60 4.17 -3.18
N PHE A 20 -34.33 5.29 -3.21
CA PHE A 20 -33.83 6.64 -3.47
C PHE A 20 -32.58 6.97 -2.63
N ASP A 21 -31.41 7.01 -3.27
CA ASP A 21 -30.18 7.50 -2.63
C ASP A 21 -30.33 9.02 -2.38
N PRO A 22 -30.23 9.50 -1.13
CA PRO A 22 -30.26 10.92 -0.82
C PRO A 22 -29.12 11.66 -1.53
N ASP A 23 -29.37 12.90 -1.97
CA ASP A 23 -28.35 13.73 -2.64
C ASP A 23 -27.15 13.93 -1.70
N VAL A 24 -25.98 13.43 -2.10
CA VAL A 24 -24.71 13.50 -1.35
C VAL A 24 -24.32 14.94 -1.01
N TYR A 25 -24.79 15.94 -1.77
CA TYR A 25 -24.54 17.35 -1.51
C TYR A 25 -25.60 18.04 -0.64
N SER A 26 -26.61 17.29 -0.18
CA SER A 26 -27.55 17.75 0.85
C SER A 26 -26.98 17.50 2.25
N ASP A 27 -27.37 18.35 3.21
CA ASP A 27 -26.93 18.20 4.60
C ASP A 27 -27.31 16.81 5.16
N GLU A 28 -28.50 16.29 4.79
CA GLU A 28 -29.00 14.97 5.20
C GLU A 28 -28.22 13.81 4.56
N GLY A 29 -27.82 13.94 3.29
CA GLY A 29 -27.01 12.93 2.59
C GLY A 29 -25.55 12.88 3.07
N LEU A 30 -25.04 13.99 3.62
CA LEU A 30 -23.70 14.06 4.18
C LEU A 30 -23.63 13.39 5.57
N GLU A 31 -24.65 13.60 6.42
CA GLU A 31 -24.73 12.97 7.75
C GLU A 31 -24.76 11.44 7.68
N GLU A 32 -25.52 10.86 6.73
CA GLU A 32 -25.57 9.39 6.53
C GLU A 32 -24.25 8.79 6.04
N LEU A 33 -23.46 9.54 5.27
CA LEU A 33 -22.14 9.09 4.80
C LEU A 33 -21.09 9.14 5.90
N GLU A 34 -21.18 10.10 6.83
CA GLU A 34 -20.28 10.22 7.98
C GLU A 34 -20.52 9.10 9.02
N GLU A 35 -21.75 8.59 9.18
CA GLU A 35 -22.04 7.49 10.12
C GLU A 35 -21.40 6.15 9.71
N SER A 36 -20.99 6.00 8.45
CA SER A 36 -20.34 4.79 7.91
C SER A 36 -18.82 4.93 7.72
N ASP A 37 -18.18 5.98 8.26
CA ASP A 37 -16.74 6.27 8.13
C ASP A 37 -15.84 5.40 9.06
N GLU A 38 -16.39 4.33 9.63
CA GLU A 38 -15.60 3.36 10.40
C GLU A 38 -14.88 2.42 9.42
N ILE A 39 -13.63 2.77 9.11
CA ILE A 39 -12.75 1.93 8.29
C ILE A 39 -12.62 0.55 8.91
N ASP A 40 -12.84 -0.49 8.10
CA ASP A 40 -12.69 -1.86 8.59
C ASP A 40 -11.20 -2.26 8.68
N GLU A 41 -10.88 -3.34 9.42
CA GLU A 41 -9.50 -3.85 9.57
C GLU A 41 -8.85 -4.20 8.21
N LEU A 42 -9.65 -4.48 7.17
CA LEU A 42 -9.18 -4.80 5.83
C LEU A 42 -8.80 -3.53 5.03
N GLU A 43 -9.56 -2.45 5.20
CA GLU A 43 -9.33 -1.12 4.64
C GLU A 43 -8.14 -0.44 5.32
N GLU A 44 -7.97 -0.61 6.64
CA GLU A 44 -6.73 -0.22 7.34
C GLU A 44 -5.51 -0.90 6.71
N GLY A 45 -5.59 -2.22 6.46
CA GLY A 45 -4.52 -2.97 5.81
C GLY A 45 -4.21 -2.52 4.38
N PHE A 46 -5.19 -1.93 3.68
CA PHE A 46 -4.99 -1.32 2.36
C PHE A 46 -4.32 0.06 2.47
N MET A 47 -4.68 0.85 3.48
CA MET A 47 -4.08 2.17 3.77
C MET A 47 -2.64 2.10 4.25
N GLU A 48 -2.29 1.09 5.06
CA GLU A 48 -0.91 0.89 5.54
C GLU A 48 0.07 0.57 4.40
N GLY A 49 -0.46 0.19 3.23
CA GLY A 49 0.32 -0.28 2.09
C GLY A 49 0.93 -1.63 2.42
N TYR A 50 0.74 -2.60 1.54
CA TYR A 50 1.32 -3.93 1.70
C TYR A 50 2.86 -3.85 1.67
N SER A 51 3.49 -3.62 2.83
CA SER A 51 4.94 -3.64 3.04
C SER A 51 5.49 -5.07 3.05
N HIS A 52 4.74 -6.02 2.51
CA HIS A 52 5.17 -7.38 2.24
C HIS A 52 5.88 -7.50 0.88
N GLY A 53 6.52 -6.43 0.43
CA GLY A 53 7.61 -6.56 -0.51
C GLY A 53 8.80 -7.03 0.30
N SER A 54 9.03 -8.36 0.36
CA SER A 54 10.21 -8.99 0.97
C SER A 54 11.40 -8.04 0.86
N GLU A 55 11.85 -7.46 1.97
CA GLU A 55 13.00 -6.56 1.95
C GLU A 55 14.08 -7.26 1.14
N LEU A 56 14.42 -6.70 -0.03
CA LEU A 56 15.36 -7.36 -0.93
C LEU A 56 16.70 -7.36 -0.22
N VAL A 57 17.04 -8.47 0.41
CA VAL A 57 18.28 -8.55 1.17
C VAL A 57 19.42 -8.73 0.19
N ASN A 58 20.42 -7.87 0.31
CA ASN A 58 21.61 -7.91 -0.55
C ASN A 58 22.75 -8.62 0.18
N CYS A 59 23.61 -9.29 -0.59
CA CYS A 59 24.85 -9.87 -0.09
C CYS A 59 25.77 -8.77 0.47
N SER A 60 26.24 -8.93 1.70
CA SER A 60 27.05 -7.91 2.40
C SER A 60 28.43 -7.67 1.78
N GLU A 61 28.97 -8.63 1.01
CA GLU A 61 30.19 -8.44 0.21
C GLU A 61 29.90 -7.90 -1.21
N CYS A 62 29.14 -8.62 -2.03
CA CYS A 62 29.04 -8.28 -3.46
C CYS A 62 27.83 -7.41 -3.85
N GLY A 63 26.93 -7.11 -2.91
CA GLY A 63 25.71 -6.32 -3.15
C GLY A 63 24.64 -7.04 -3.99
N LYS A 64 24.85 -8.29 -4.40
CA LYS A 64 23.87 -9.08 -5.16
C LYS A 64 22.62 -9.32 -4.32
N THR A 65 21.45 -9.07 -4.90
CA THR A 65 20.16 -9.40 -4.30
C THR A 65 20.02 -10.91 -4.09
N LEU A 66 19.70 -11.29 -2.86
CA LEU A 66 19.44 -12.65 -2.43
C LEU A 66 17.97 -12.96 -2.71
N ILE A 67 17.73 -13.96 -3.54
CA ILE A 67 16.38 -14.35 -3.97
C ILE A 67 16.10 -15.74 -3.39
N GLY A 68 15.05 -15.83 -2.56
CA GLY A 68 14.69 -17.04 -1.84
C GLY A 68 15.71 -17.43 -0.78
N ASP A 69 15.74 -18.71 -0.41
CA ASP A 69 16.45 -19.19 0.79
C ASP A 69 17.90 -19.62 0.52
N LYS A 70 18.46 -19.28 -0.65
CA LYS A 70 19.82 -19.68 -1.05
C LYS A 70 20.86 -18.62 -0.65
N PHE A 71 21.03 -18.42 0.64
CA PHE A 71 22.07 -17.58 1.21
C PHE A 71 22.67 -18.24 2.46
N ILE A 72 23.80 -17.71 2.90
CA ILE A 72 24.42 -18.06 4.18
C ILE A 72 24.34 -16.86 5.10
N GLU A 73 24.14 -17.11 6.39
CA GLU A 73 24.15 -16.10 7.44
C GLU A 73 25.34 -16.35 8.35
N GLU A 74 26.13 -15.31 8.61
CA GLU A 74 27.27 -15.37 9.54
C GLU A 74 27.26 -14.14 10.44
N GLU A 75 27.71 -14.31 11.67
CA GLU A 75 27.76 -13.25 12.67
C GLU A 75 29.17 -12.64 12.71
N PHE A 76 29.25 -11.33 12.47
CA PHE A 76 30.48 -10.54 12.60
C PHE A 76 30.20 -9.35 13.51
N ASP A 77 31.05 -9.10 14.52
CA ASP A 77 30.90 -8.00 15.48
C ASP A 77 29.50 -7.88 16.12
N GLY A 78 28.86 -9.01 16.41
CA GLY A 78 27.52 -9.06 17.00
C GLY A 78 26.39 -8.67 16.05
N LYS A 79 26.66 -8.59 14.75
CA LYS A 79 25.66 -8.35 13.69
C LYS A 79 25.61 -9.54 12.75
N VAL A 80 24.39 -9.92 12.36
CA VAL A 80 24.16 -10.99 11.38
C VAL A 80 24.25 -10.41 9.97
N PHE A 81 25.14 -10.95 9.17
CA PHE A 81 25.33 -10.59 7.76
C PHE A 81 24.92 -11.75 6.86
N ARG A 82 24.41 -11.42 5.66
CA ARG A 82 23.95 -12.41 4.67
C ARG A 82 24.82 -12.39 3.44
N PHE A 83 25.14 -13.58 2.91
CA PHE A 83 25.99 -13.72 1.74
C PHE A 83 25.40 -14.67 0.71
N CYS A 84 25.67 -14.42 -0.57
CA CYS A 84 25.21 -15.29 -1.66
C CYS A 84 25.95 -16.64 -1.71
N GLY A 85 26.98 -16.85 -0.88
CA GLY A 85 27.72 -18.09 -0.76
C GLY A 85 29.01 -17.95 0.03
N LYS A 86 29.63 -19.10 0.36
CA LYS A 86 30.80 -19.21 1.26
C LYS A 86 31.98 -18.34 0.85
N LEU A 87 32.25 -18.21 -0.46
CA LEU A 87 33.34 -17.38 -0.95
C LEU A 87 33.16 -15.90 -0.61
N CYS A 88 31.92 -15.41 -0.55
CA CYS A 88 31.64 -14.02 -0.17
C CYS A 88 31.76 -13.80 1.34
N ALA A 89 31.34 -14.77 2.16
CA ALA A 89 31.55 -14.71 3.61
C ALA A 89 33.04 -14.72 3.98
N MET A 90 33.82 -15.66 3.41
CA MET A 90 35.27 -15.71 3.67
C MET A 90 35.99 -14.42 3.26
N ARG A 91 35.64 -13.84 2.10
CA ARG A 91 36.22 -12.55 1.68
C ARG A 91 35.81 -11.40 2.56
N TYR A 92 34.64 -11.48 3.17
CA TYR A 92 34.16 -10.48 4.10
C TYR A 92 34.93 -10.55 5.43
N GLU A 93 35.15 -11.78 5.94
CA GLU A 93 35.96 -12.09 7.12
C GLU A 93 37.44 -11.69 6.93
N GLU A 94 38.03 -11.87 5.75
CA GLU A 94 39.42 -11.42 5.50
C GLU A 94 39.57 -9.89 5.51
N LYS A 95 38.47 -9.14 5.31
CA LYS A 95 38.47 -7.68 5.20
C LYS A 95 38.12 -6.96 6.50
N HIS A 96 37.45 -7.63 7.44
CA HIS A 96 36.92 -7.05 8.69
C HIS A 96 37.42 -7.83 9.89
#